data_AF-A0A3M0BRI1-F1
#
_entry.id   AF-A0A3M0BRI1-F1
#
_cell.length_a   1.000
_cell.length_b   1.000
_cell.length_c   1.000
_cell.angle_alpha   90.00
_cell.angle_beta   90.00
_cell.angle_gamma   90.00
#
_symmetry.space_group_name_H-M   'P 1'
#
loop_
_entity.id
_entity.type
_entity.pdbx_description
1 polymer ?
#
loop_
_entity_poly.entity_id
_entity_poly.type
_entity_poly.pdbx_seq_one_letter_code
_entity_poly.pdbx_strand_id
1 'polypeptide(L)'
;MFCNNLIKGFQSLEKLFINRENLKKEKLNLWLYENKDRLTHTFLILISKINKKEAVDFIKQIQDYYFNIYQKQIREEPFLSGKEIIEIFNLKPSPLVGKLKDSLLKAQIKGKIKTKRQAVEYIKSLLDNSTT
;
A
#
# COMPACT_ATOMS: atom_id res chain seq x y z
N MET A 1 17.39 5.71 11.15
CA MET A 1 16.17 5.68 10.30
C MET A 1 15.53 4.29 10.21
N PHE A 2 16.32 3.20 10.10
CA PHE A 2 15.81 1.81 10.01
C PHE A 2 14.91 1.38 11.18
N CYS A 3 15.35 1.57 12.43
CA CYS A 3 14.59 1.14 13.61
C CYS A 3 13.22 1.82 13.75
N ASN A 4 13.12 3.13 13.47
CA ASN A 4 11.84 3.84 13.53
C ASN A 4 10.83 3.32 12.51
N ASN A 5 11.27 2.96 11.30
CA ASN A 5 10.40 2.40 10.28
C ASN A 5 9.98 0.97 10.61
N LEU A 6 10.86 0.18 11.22
CA LEU A 6 10.53 -1.15 11.73
C LEU A 6 9.47 -1.09 12.83
N ILE A 7 9.63 -0.18 13.80
CA ILE A 7 8.66 0.02 14.88
C ILE A 7 7.29 0.40 14.31
N LYS A 8 7.23 1.35 13.36
CA LYS A 8 5.98 1.74 12.68
C LYS A 8 5.35 0.58 11.91
N GLY A 9 6.17 -0.22 11.23
CA GLY A 9 5.73 -1.41 10.51
C GLY A 9 5.12 -2.47 11.44
N PHE A 10 5.74 -2.70 12.59
CA PHE A 10 5.19 -3.57 13.63
C PHE A 10 3.89 -3.02 14.23
N GLN A 11 3.86 -1.75 14.64
CA GLN A 11 2.66 -1.13 15.23
C GLN A 11 1.46 -1.17 14.27
N SER A 12 1.70 -1.04 12.96
CA SER A 12 0.65 -1.18 11.95
C SER A 12 0.23 -2.63 11.75
N LEU A 13 1.17 -3.60 11.78
CA LEU A 13 0.85 -5.03 11.75
C LEU A 13 0.02 -5.46 12.95
N GLU A 14 0.37 -4.98 14.15
CA GLU A 14 -0.36 -5.23 15.38
C GLU A 14 -1.81 -4.73 15.28
N LYS A 15 -2.03 -3.54 14.69
CA LYS A 15 -3.37 -3.06 14.39
C LYS A 15 -4.13 -3.97 13.42
N LEU A 16 -3.45 -4.53 12.41
CA LEU A 16 -4.08 -5.51 11.50
C LEU A 16 -4.44 -6.80 12.25
N PHE A 17 -3.58 -7.27 13.13
CA PHE A 17 -3.83 -8.46 13.96
C PHE A 17 -5.03 -8.26 14.90
N ILE A 18 -5.11 -7.11 15.57
CA ILE A 18 -6.24 -6.77 16.44
C ILE A 18 -7.56 -6.76 15.65
N ASN A 19 -7.53 -6.28 14.39
CA ASN A 19 -8.71 -6.19 13.53
C ASN A 19 -8.85 -7.37 12.54
N ARG A 20 -8.19 -8.51 12.81
CA ARG A 20 -8.03 -9.61 11.83
C ARG A 20 -9.34 -10.20 11.31
N GLU A 21 -10.38 -10.25 12.14
CA GLU A 21 -11.70 -10.77 11.75
C GLU A 21 -12.39 -9.92 10.68
N ASN A 22 -12.08 -8.62 10.63
CA ASN A 22 -12.64 -7.66 9.69
C ASN A 22 -11.55 -7.07 8.77
N LEU A 23 -10.49 -7.84 8.49
CA LEU A 23 -9.34 -7.37 7.75
C LEU A 23 -9.68 -7.07 6.29
N LYS A 24 -9.76 -5.77 5.96
CA LYS A 24 -9.98 -5.32 4.59
C LYS A 24 -8.73 -5.54 3.73
N LYS A 25 -8.89 -6.17 2.57
CA LYS A 25 -7.82 -6.39 1.58
C LYS A 25 -7.09 -5.09 1.20
N GLU A 26 -7.81 -3.97 1.08
CA GLU A 26 -7.22 -2.66 0.79
C GLU A 26 -6.16 -2.22 1.82
N LYS A 27 -6.40 -2.51 3.11
CA LYS A 27 -5.46 -2.17 4.20
C LYS A 27 -4.27 -3.12 4.17
N LEU A 28 -4.53 -4.41 3.97
CA LEU A 28 -3.47 -5.42 3.89
C LEU A 28 -2.54 -5.17 2.70
N ASN A 29 -3.08 -4.85 1.51
CA ASN A 29 -2.29 -4.54 0.32
C ASN A 29 -1.37 -3.35 0.54
N LEU A 30 -1.90 -2.26 1.12
CA LEU A 30 -1.09 -1.08 1.40
C LEU A 30 -0.01 -1.38 2.43
N TRP A 31 -0.33 -2.12 3.48
CA TRP A 31 0.64 -2.49 4.51
C TRP A 31 1.77 -3.36 3.93
N LEU A 32 1.44 -4.36 3.10
CA LEU A 32 2.42 -5.20 2.41
C LEU A 32 3.34 -4.37 1.52
N TYR A 33 2.78 -3.44 0.73
CA TYR A 33 3.57 -2.53 -0.11
C TYR A 33 4.58 -1.71 0.70
N GLU A 34 4.12 -1.10 1.81
CA GLU A 34 4.94 -0.19 2.62
C GLU A 34 6.00 -0.93 3.47
N ASN A 35 5.81 -2.23 3.72
CA ASN A 35 6.62 -3.00 4.68
C ASN A 35 7.28 -4.26 4.11
N LYS A 36 7.22 -4.50 2.80
CA LYS A 36 7.77 -5.71 2.14
C LYS A 36 9.23 -6.02 2.51
N ASP A 37 10.07 -4.99 2.63
CA ASP A 37 11.49 -5.14 2.97
C ASP A 37 11.75 -5.52 4.44
N ARG A 38 10.71 -5.55 5.28
CA ARG A 38 10.81 -5.72 6.73
C ARG A 38 9.88 -6.79 7.29
N LEU A 39 9.17 -7.54 6.43
CA LEU A 39 8.17 -8.53 6.84
C LEU A 39 8.71 -9.53 7.87
N THR A 40 9.89 -10.09 7.64
CA THR A 40 10.50 -11.06 8.56
C THR A 40 10.64 -10.47 9.96
N HIS A 41 11.14 -9.24 10.07
CA HIS A 41 11.35 -8.57 11.35
C HIS A 41 10.02 -8.23 12.04
N THR A 42 9.02 -7.74 11.30
CA THR A 42 7.71 -7.41 11.90
C THR A 42 6.98 -8.67 12.37
N PHE A 43 7.11 -9.79 11.66
CA PHE A 43 6.56 -11.09 12.06
C PHE A 43 7.24 -11.65 13.31
N LEU A 44 8.57 -11.58 13.39
CA LEU A 44 9.31 -12.00 14.60
C LEU A 44 8.88 -11.21 15.84
N ILE A 45 8.73 -9.89 15.69
CA ILE A 45 8.27 -9.04 16.81
C ILE A 45 6.84 -9.42 17.20
N LEU A 46 5.93 -9.64 16.24
CA LEU A 46 4.55 -10.06 16.54
C LEU A 46 4.50 -11.37 17.33
N ILE A 47 5.26 -12.38 16.91
CA ILE A 47 5.36 -13.67 17.61
C ILE A 47 5.89 -13.48 19.03
N SER A 48 6.83 -12.55 19.25
CA SER A 48 7.38 -12.27 20.58
C SER A 48 6.40 -11.55 21.52
N LYS A 49 5.37 -10.89 20.99
CA LYS A 49 4.44 -10.02 21.73
C LYS A 49 3.09 -10.66 22.02
N ILE A 50 2.68 -11.61 21.18
CA ILE A 50 1.33 -12.18 21.18
C ILE A 50 1.40 -13.68 21.44
N ASN A 51 0.28 -14.30 21.81
CA ASN A 51 0.17 -15.76 21.86
C ASN A 51 0.74 -16.38 20.57
N LYS A 52 1.71 -17.28 20.74
CA LYS A 52 2.48 -17.87 19.62
C LYS A 52 1.57 -18.51 18.56
N LYS A 53 0.52 -19.22 18.98
CA LYS A 53 -0.37 -19.92 18.05
C LYS A 53 -1.15 -18.91 17.19
N GLU A 54 -1.79 -17.94 17.83
CA GLU A 54 -2.57 -16.91 17.14
C GLU A 54 -1.71 -16.07 16.20
N ALA A 55 -0.49 -15.70 16.64
CA ALA A 55 0.45 -14.95 15.83
C ALA A 55 0.87 -15.76 14.59
N VAL A 56 1.22 -17.03 14.76
CA VAL A 56 1.63 -17.91 13.64
C VAL A 56 0.49 -18.13 12.66
N ASP A 57 -0.74 -18.37 13.13
CA ASP A 57 -1.90 -18.58 12.27
C ASP A 57 -2.21 -17.32 11.45
N PHE A 58 -2.14 -16.14 12.07
CA PHE A 58 -2.30 -14.86 11.36
C PHE A 58 -1.18 -14.59 10.36
N ILE A 59 0.07 -14.87 10.72
CA ILE A 59 1.21 -14.70 9.80
C ILE A 59 1.07 -15.62 8.59
N LYS A 60 0.68 -16.88 8.79
CA LYS A 60 0.38 -17.82 7.69
C LYS A 60 -0.69 -17.26 6.76
N GLN A 61 -1.79 -16.74 7.31
CA GLN A 61 -2.85 -16.10 6.53
C GLN A 61 -2.31 -14.94 5.66
N ILE A 62 -1.46 -14.07 6.23
CA ILE A 62 -0.83 -12.98 5.48
C ILE A 62 0.10 -13.51 4.40
N GLN A 63 0.93 -14.51 4.70
CA GLN A 63 1.87 -15.09 3.75
C GLN A 63 1.14 -15.77 2.59
N ASP A 64 0.11 -16.56 2.88
CA ASP A 64 -0.71 -17.21 1.88
C ASP A 64 -1.37 -16.18 0.97
N TYR A 65 -1.91 -15.10 1.53
CA TYR A 65 -2.44 -13.99 0.74
C TYR A 65 -1.36 -13.32 -0.12
N TYR A 66 -0.16 -13.10 0.43
CA TYR A 66 0.93 -12.45 -0.28
C TYR A 66 1.36 -13.26 -1.52
N PHE A 67 1.64 -14.55 -1.34
CA PHE A 67 2.13 -15.41 -2.43
C PHE A 67 1.03 -15.79 -3.44
N ASN A 68 -0.22 -15.98 -2.99
CA ASN A 68 -1.29 -16.47 -3.87
C ASN A 68 -2.10 -15.36 -4.53
N ILE A 69 -2.17 -14.17 -3.93
CA ILE A 69 -2.99 -13.06 -4.44
C ILE A 69 -2.13 -11.84 -4.73
N TYR A 70 -1.42 -11.32 -3.72
CA TYR A 70 -0.75 -10.03 -3.84
C TYR A 70 0.28 -10.01 -4.97
N GLN A 71 1.25 -10.94 -4.95
CA GLN A 71 2.30 -11.00 -5.97
C GLN A 71 1.77 -11.25 -7.39
N LYS A 72 0.63 -11.93 -7.52
CA LYS A 72 0.08 -12.31 -8.83
C LYS A 72 -0.84 -11.26 -9.42
N GLN A 73 -1.54 -10.49 -8.58
CA GLN A 73 -2.65 -9.63 -9.02
C GLN A 73 -2.40 -8.14 -8.76
N ILE A 74 -1.53 -7.77 -7.81
CA ILE A 74 -1.29 -6.38 -7.44
C ILE A 74 -0.10 -5.84 -8.20
N ARG A 75 -0.34 -4.83 -9.04
CA ARG A 75 0.71 -4.09 -9.74
C ARG A 75 1.23 -2.95 -8.86
N GLU A 76 2.52 -2.99 -8.54
CA GLU A 76 3.21 -1.94 -7.77
C GLU A 76 3.77 -0.80 -8.64
N GLU A 77 3.45 -0.79 -9.92
CA GLU A 77 3.79 0.29 -10.84
C GLU A 77 2.56 1.17 -11.10
N PRO A 78 2.72 2.51 -11.09
CA PRO A 78 1.61 3.40 -11.38
C PRO A 78 1.15 3.24 -12.84
N PHE A 79 -0.16 3.32 -13.09
CA PHE A 79 -0.73 3.23 -14.43
C PHE A 79 -0.36 4.42 -15.33
N LEU A 80 0.07 5.53 -14.71
CA LEU A 80 0.57 6.72 -15.38
C LEU A 80 1.94 7.05 -14.82
N SER A 81 2.92 7.20 -15.72
CA SER A 81 4.22 7.77 -15.40
C SER A 81 4.12 9.26 -15.09
N GLY A 82 5.17 9.82 -14.48
CA GLY A 82 5.22 11.27 -14.23
C GLY A 82 5.17 12.08 -15.54
N LYS A 83 5.77 11.57 -16.62
CA LYS A 83 5.72 12.18 -17.95
C LYS A 83 4.30 12.20 -18.51
N GLU A 84 3.59 11.07 -18.44
CA GLU A 84 2.19 11.00 -18.88
C GLU A 84 1.28 11.93 -18.07
N ILE A 85 1.49 12.04 -16.75
CA ILE A 85 0.73 12.99 -15.91
C ILE A 85 1.00 14.43 -16.36
N ILE A 86 2.25 14.79 -16.64
CA ILE A 86 2.63 16.11 -17.14
C ILE A 86 1.93 16.41 -18.47
N GLU A 87 1.98 15.48 -19.42
CA GLU A 87 1.43 15.65 -20.77
C GLU A 87 -0.10 15.73 -20.76
N ILE A 88 -0.78 14.83 -20.03
CA ILE A 88 -2.25 14.75 -20.01
C ILE A 88 -2.87 15.98 -19.33
N PHE A 89 -2.25 16.47 -18.25
CA PHE A 89 -2.80 17.56 -17.43
C PHE A 89 -2.08 18.90 -17.66
N ASN A 90 -1.20 18.98 -18.65
CA ASN A 90 -0.41 20.17 -19.00
C ASN A 90 0.31 20.80 -17.77
N LEU A 91 0.89 19.96 -16.92
CA LEU A 91 1.57 20.38 -15.70
C LEU A 91 3.04 20.66 -15.95
N LYS A 92 3.65 21.59 -15.20
CA LYS A 92 5.10 21.74 -15.19
C LYS A 92 5.76 20.63 -14.35
N PRO A 93 6.95 20.14 -14.74
CA PRO A 93 7.75 19.26 -13.88
C PRO A 93 7.92 19.87 -12.49
N SER A 94 7.43 19.18 -11.46
CA SER A 94 7.39 19.71 -10.10
C SER A 94 7.19 18.59 -9.06
N PRO A 95 7.47 18.83 -7.76
CA PRO A 95 7.20 17.87 -6.69
C PRO A 95 5.74 17.42 -6.60
N LEU A 96 4.80 18.24 -7.09
CA LEU A 96 3.38 17.89 -7.17
C LEU A 96 3.16 16.63 -8.01
N VAL A 97 3.83 16.50 -9.16
CA VAL A 97 3.72 15.32 -10.04
C VAL A 97 4.15 14.04 -9.30
N GLY A 98 5.20 14.13 -8.47
CA GLY A 98 5.60 13.03 -7.60
C GLY A 98 4.50 12.63 -6.61
N LYS A 99 3.90 13.61 -5.92
CA LYS A 99 2.80 13.37 -4.97
C LYS A 99 1.56 12.77 -5.65
N LEU A 100 1.23 13.23 -6.85
CA LEU A 100 0.12 12.70 -7.66
C LEU A 100 0.38 11.24 -8.04
N LYS A 101 1.59 10.94 -8.53
CA LYS A 101 2.02 9.58 -8.87
C LYS A 101 1.98 8.64 -7.67
N ASP A 102 2.46 9.08 -6.51
CA ASP A 102 2.46 8.28 -5.28
C ASP A 102 1.03 8.03 -4.78
N SER A 103 0.17 9.04 -4.84
CA SER A 103 -1.25 8.92 -4.46
C SER A 103 -1.99 7.97 -5.38
N LEU A 104 -1.74 8.06 -6.69
CA LEU A 104 -2.25 7.15 -7.71
C LEU A 104 -1.83 5.71 -7.42
N LEU A 105 -0.53 5.47 -7.18
CA LEU A 105 -0.02 4.14 -6.87
C LEU A 105 -0.67 3.56 -5.61
N LYS A 106 -0.80 4.34 -4.54
CA LYS A 106 -1.48 3.88 -3.32
C LYS A 106 -2.96 3.56 -3.55
N ALA A 107 -3.66 4.32 -4.40
CA ALA A 107 -5.04 4.03 -4.77
C ALA A 107 -5.18 2.76 -5.63
N GLN A 108 -4.22 2.52 -6.53
CA GLN A 108 -4.13 1.26 -7.30
C GLN A 108 -3.91 0.05 -6.38
N ILE A 109 -2.94 0.12 -5.47
CA ILE A 109 -2.62 -0.97 -4.53
C ILE A 109 -3.84 -1.31 -3.65
N LYS A 110 -4.62 -0.30 -3.26
CA LYS A 110 -5.89 -0.50 -2.54
C LYS A 110 -6.99 -1.14 -3.39
N GLY A 111 -6.80 -1.30 -4.70
CA GLY A 111 -7.78 -1.85 -5.63
C GLY A 111 -8.85 -0.84 -6.08
N LYS A 112 -8.68 0.45 -5.79
CA LYS A 112 -9.63 1.52 -6.18
C LYS A 112 -9.52 1.86 -7.67
N ILE A 113 -8.36 1.63 -8.26
CA ILE A 113 -8.05 1.95 -9.65
C ILE A 113 -7.55 0.68 -10.32
N LYS A 114 -8.24 0.27 -11.37
CA LYS A 114 -7.97 -0.98 -12.11
C LYS A 114 -7.59 -0.74 -13.57
N THR A 115 -7.77 0.49 -14.07
CA THR A 115 -7.54 0.83 -15.48
C THR A 115 -6.84 2.17 -15.63
N LYS A 116 -6.17 2.35 -16.77
CA LYS A 116 -5.54 3.64 -17.13
C LYS A 116 -6.56 4.78 -17.20
N ARG A 117 -7.77 4.53 -17.69
CA ARG A 117 -8.87 5.52 -17.70
C ARG A 117 -9.23 5.98 -16.29
N GLN A 118 -9.41 5.04 -15.35
CA GLN A 118 -9.67 5.37 -13.94
C GLN A 118 -8.50 6.12 -13.29
N ALA A 119 -7.26 5.85 -13.71
CA ALA A 119 -6.09 6.59 -13.22
C ALA A 119 -6.14 8.06 -13.65
N VAL A 120 -6.51 8.35 -14.90
CA VAL A 120 -6.69 9.73 -15.39
C VAL A 120 -7.79 10.44 -14.59
N GLU A 121 -8.97 9.84 -14.46
CA GLU A 121 -10.07 10.44 -13.68
C GLU A 121 -9.69 10.68 -12.22
N TYR A 122 -8.93 9.77 -11.61
CA TYR A 122 -8.45 9.93 -10.24
C TYR A 122 -7.52 11.13 -10.10
N ILE A 123 -6.52 11.28 -10.98
CA ILE A 123 -5.61 12.43 -10.95
C ILE A 123 -6.37 13.74 -11.17
N LYS A 124 -7.32 13.76 -12.12
CA LYS A 124 -8.18 14.93 -12.35
C LYS A 124 -8.91 15.34 -11.07
N SER A 125 -9.54 14.40 -10.39
CA SER A 125 -10.24 14.66 -9.13
C SER A 125 -9.32 15.20 -8.02
N LEU A 126 -8.06 14.79 -7.98
CA LEU A 126 -7.09 15.32 -7.00
C LEU A 126 -6.71 16.77 -7.30
N LEU A 127 -6.60 17.13 -8.58
CA LEU A 127 -6.30 18.51 -9.00
C LEU A 127 -7.48 19.44 -8.71
N ASP A 128 -8.71 19.03 -9.05
CA ASP A 128 -9.92 19.83 -8.84
C ASP A 128 -10.14 20.14 -7.34
N ASN A 129 -9.89 19.17 -6.47
CA ASN A 129 -9.98 19.32 -5.01
C ASN A 129 -8.84 20.16 -4.40
N SER A 130 -7.77 20.45 -5.15
CA SER A 130 -6.66 21.31 -4.68
C SER A 130 -6.83 22.78 -5.04
N THR A 131 -7.82 23.09 -5.90
CA THR A 131 -8.20 24.44 -6.35
C THR A 131 -9.42 25.01 -5.60
N THR A 132 -9.98 24.27 -4.64
CA THR A 132 -11.02 24.74 -3.71
C THR A 132 -10.44 24.83 -2.30
#